data_AF-A0A378URL9-F1
#
_entry.id   AF-A0A378URL9-F1
#
_cell.length_a   1.000
_cell.length_b   1.000
_cell.length_c   1.000
_cell.angle_alpha   90.00
_cell.angle_beta   90.00
_cell.angle_gamma   90.00
#
_symmetry.space_group_name_H-M   'P 1'
#
loop_
_entity.id
_entity.type
_entity.pdbx_description
1 polymer ?
#
loop_
_entity_poly.entity_id
_entity_poly.type
_entity_poly.pdbx_seq_one_letter_code
_entity_poly.pdbx_strand_id
1 'polypeptide(L)'
;MRARTRSRKYSDPVTYYFYDAGGQPRKEIPLGTDYVLAVKKWAELETKKQVPAVTFNQLAARYIHDIINSGKTAPSTAKRYQAWLKPLQQFFGNPDAPLNKIHPSHISQYLQWRKDTPTTANNEISLFTIMWNYGRELGYTNQASPAQGVKKHTLKGRKDVYIEDHIYKFVYSHADETIRDLMDLAYITGQRPIDLVKIHSHHIHDGILHITQQKTGAKLRFHITGDLADIINKRNTGSYLFHNSQGAPLTRKALTERWVRLRHNLIARYPEMAKDLESFQFRDLRAKAGTDIYLSSDADTARAQLGHTSTAMTKQYIRKDKVLEPLKRK
;
A
#
# COMPACT_ATOMS: atom_id res chain seq x y z
N MET A 1 -25.91 15.48 -37.61
CA MET A 1 -26.27 15.49 -39.05
C MET A 1 -26.94 16.82 -39.40
N ARG A 2 -26.70 17.38 -40.59
CA ARG A 2 -27.38 18.61 -41.06
C ARG A 2 -28.20 18.30 -42.31
N ALA A 3 -29.36 18.95 -42.46
CA ALA A 3 -30.23 18.81 -43.61
C ALA A 3 -30.35 20.16 -44.34
N ARG A 4 -30.36 20.14 -45.67
CA ARG A 4 -30.64 21.32 -46.51
C ARG A 4 -31.65 20.96 -47.58
N THR A 5 -32.79 21.64 -47.56
CA THR A 5 -33.84 21.47 -48.56
C THR A 5 -33.68 22.49 -49.67
N ARG A 6 -33.74 22.04 -50.92
CA ARG A 6 -33.77 22.91 -52.09
C ARG A 6 -35.07 22.70 -52.85
N SER A 7 -35.77 23.79 -53.11
CA SER A 7 -36.99 23.81 -53.91
C SER A 7 -36.69 24.45 -55.26
N ARG A 8 -37.24 23.90 -56.35
CA ARG A 8 -37.22 24.52 -57.69
C ARG A 8 -38.65 24.81 -58.12
N LYS A 9 -38.81 25.77 -59.03
CA LYS A 9 -40.12 26.37 -59.42
C LYS A 9 -41.17 25.36 -59.90
N TYR A 10 -40.76 24.13 -60.30
CA TYR A 10 -41.64 23.08 -60.85
C TYR A 10 -41.24 21.66 -60.40
N SER A 11 -40.60 21.49 -59.23
CA SER A 11 -40.27 20.16 -58.71
C SER A 11 -40.49 20.07 -57.22
N ASP A 12 -40.76 18.85 -56.74
CA ASP A 12 -40.82 18.58 -55.31
C ASP A 12 -39.51 18.97 -54.61
N PRO A 13 -39.59 19.48 -53.38
CA PRO A 13 -38.42 19.87 -52.61
C PRO A 13 -37.55 18.65 -52.29
N VAL A 14 -36.25 18.74 -52.61
CA VAL A 14 -35.29 17.67 -52.31
C VAL A 14 -34.47 18.07 -51.09
N THR A 15 -34.44 17.19 -50.09
CA THR A 15 -33.63 17.37 -48.87
C THR A 15 -32.32 16.60 -49.00
N TYR A 16 -31.20 17.30 -48.82
CA TYR A 16 -29.85 16.73 -48.82
C TYR A 16 -29.32 16.67 -47.38
N TYR A 17 -28.79 15.50 -47.00
CA TYR A 17 -28.19 15.26 -45.69
C TYR A 17 -26.66 15.33 -45.77
N PHE A 18 -26.06 15.93 -44.75
CA PHE A 18 -24.61 16.12 -44.63
C PHE A 18 -24.11 15.71 -43.24
N TYR A 19 -22.94 15.08 -43.22
CA TYR A 19 -22.16 14.84 -42.02
C TYR A 19 -21.25 16.05 -41.77
N ASP A 20 -21.32 16.60 -40.56
CA ASP A 20 -20.47 17.72 -40.16
C ASP A 20 -19.18 17.15 -39.53
N ALA A 21 -18.07 17.24 -40.26
CA ALA A 21 -16.78 16.76 -39.76
C ALA A 21 -16.11 17.75 -38.79
N GLY A 22 -16.66 18.96 -38.62
CA GLY A 22 -16.04 20.06 -37.86
C GLY A 22 -14.95 20.81 -38.64
N GLY A 23 -14.11 21.57 -37.93
CA GLY A 23 -12.99 22.35 -38.48
C GLY A 23 -13.28 23.83 -38.76
N GLN A 24 -12.22 24.58 -39.05
CA GLN A 24 -12.21 25.99 -39.46
C GLN A 24 -11.32 26.13 -40.72
N PRO A 25 -11.89 26.29 -41.93
CA PRO A 25 -13.32 26.30 -42.24
C PRO A 25 -13.97 24.92 -42.09
N ARG A 26 -15.29 24.90 -41.89
CA ARG A 26 -16.10 23.69 -41.67
C ARG A 26 -16.05 22.76 -42.89
N LYS A 27 -15.81 21.47 -42.66
CA LYS A 27 -15.84 20.42 -43.69
C LYS A 27 -17.13 19.60 -43.55
N GLU A 28 -17.95 19.58 -44.59
CA GLU A 28 -19.20 18.81 -44.64
C GLU A 28 -19.08 17.68 -45.69
N ILE A 29 -19.47 16.45 -45.34
CA ILE A 29 -19.45 15.28 -46.23
C ILE A 29 -20.90 14.97 -46.65
N PRO A 30 -21.21 14.87 -47.96
CA PRO A 30 -22.57 14.55 -48.42
C PRO A 30 -22.95 13.10 -48.09
N LEU A 31 -24.14 12.92 -47.50
CA LEU A 31 -24.68 11.60 -47.12
C LEU A 31 -25.73 11.06 -48.11
N GLY A 32 -26.35 11.95 -48.88
CA GLY A 32 -27.39 11.64 -49.86
C GLY A 32 -28.70 12.34 -49.55
N THR A 33 -29.77 11.93 -50.23
CA THR A 33 -31.12 12.50 -50.12
C THR A 33 -32.14 11.59 -49.41
N ASP A 34 -31.81 10.30 -49.25
CA ASP A 34 -32.60 9.35 -48.46
C ASP A 34 -32.21 9.46 -46.98
N TYR A 35 -33.20 9.68 -46.12
CA TYR A 35 -32.99 9.88 -44.68
C TYR A 35 -32.41 8.65 -43.99
N VAL A 36 -32.93 7.46 -44.27
CA VAL A 36 -32.53 6.21 -43.59
C VAL A 36 -31.10 5.84 -43.96
N LEU A 37 -30.76 5.94 -45.25
CA LEU A 37 -29.40 5.72 -45.73
C LEU A 37 -28.42 6.78 -45.20
N ALA A 38 -28.87 8.04 -45.07
CA ALA A 38 -28.07 9.10 -44.47
C ALA A 38 -27.80 8.86 -42.99
N VAL A 39 -28.78 8.40 -42.21
CA VAL A 39 -28.62 8.01 -40.79
C VAL A 39 -27.62 6.86 -40.66
N LYS A 40 -27.70 5.83 -41.52
CA LYS A 40 -26.75 4.72 -41.52
C LYS A 40 -25.32 5.19 -41.78
N LYS A 41 -25.11 5.97 -42.84
CA LYS A 41 -23.77 6.53 -43.17
C LYS A 41 -23.26 7.48 -42.10
N TRP A 42 -24.13 8.29 -41.50
CA TRP A 42 -23.77 9.17 -40.38
C TRP A 42 -23.31 8.36 -39.17
N ALA A 43 -24.02 7.30 -38.79
CA ALA A 43 -23.64 6.43 -37.69
C ALA A 43 -22.28 5.74 -37.94
N GLU A 44 -22.02 5.29 -39.17
CA GLU A 44 -20.72 4.73 -39.56
C GLU A 44 -19.56 5.74 -39.43
N LEU A 45 -19.78 6.98 -39.87
CA LEU A 45 -18.77 8.04 -39.77
C LEU A 45 -18.55 8.53 -38.33
N GLU A 46 -19.61 8.62 -37.53
CA GLU A 46 -19.51 9.01 -36.12
C GLU A 46 -18.81 7.91 -35.29
N THR A 47 -19.06 6.63 -35.61
CA THR A 47 -18.37 5.49 -34.99
C THR A 47 -16.88 5.50 -35.34
N LYS A 48 -16.52 5.83 -36.59
CA LYS A 48 -15.11 5.96 -37.02
C LYS A 48 -14.39 7.18 -36.42
N LYS A 49 -15.12 8.20 -35.96
CA LYS A 49 -14.57 9.41 -35.33
C LYS A 49 -14.24 9.23 -33.85
N GLN A 50 -14.71 8.17 -33.19
CA GLN A 50 -14.29 7.89 -31.82
C GLN A 50 -12.78 7.66 -31.79
N VAL A 51 -12.05 8.57 -31.14
CA VAL A 51 -10.65 8.36 -30.76
C VAL A 51 -10.61 7.04 -29.98
N PRO A 52 -9.75 6.08 -30.36
CA PRO A 52 -9.68 4.80 -29.67
C PRO A 52 -9.46 5.07 -28.17
N ALA A 53 -10.39 4.61 -27.35
CA ALA A 53 -10.33 4.84 -25.92
C ALA A 53 -9.03 4.23 -25.39
N VAL A 54 -8.33 5.00 -24.56
CA VAL A 54 -7.09 4.54 -23.92
C VAL A 54 -7.38 3.22 -23.22
N THR A 55 -6.48 2.26 -23.37
CA THR A 55 -6.63 0.92 -22.79
C THR A 55 -5.94 0.80 -21.43
N PHE A 56 -6.23 -0.28 -20.71
CA PHE A 56 -5.58 -0.59 -19.45
C PHE A 56 -4.06 -0.72 -19.60
N ASN A 57 -3.56 -1.44 -20.61
CA ASN A 57 -2.12 -1.61 -20.78
C ASN A 57 -1.42 -0.30 -21.17
N GLN A 58 -2.08 0.58 -21.93
CA GLN A 58 -1.54 1.92 -22.22
C GLN A 58 -1.39 2.76 -20.95
N LEU A 59 -2.41 2.77 -20.08
CA LEU A 59 -2.34 3.43 -18.78
C LEU A 59 -1.24 2.81 -17.90
N ALA A 60 -1.15 1.48 -17.86
CA ALA A 60 -0.15 0.77 -17.08
C ALA A 60 1.28 1.07 -17.53
N ALA A 61 1.54 1.02 -18.84
CA ALA A 61 2.84 1.35 -19.41
C ALA A 61 3.26 2.78 -19.06
N ARG A 62 2.33 3.73 -19.18
CA ARG A 62 2.56 5.13 -18.84
C ARG A 62 2.88 5.30 -17.34
N TYR A 63 2.11 4.66 -16.46
CA TYR A 63 2.35 4.71 -15.02
C TYR A 63 3.68 4.06 -14.62
N ILE A 64 4.06 2.96 -15.28
CA ILE A 64 5.37 2.31 -15.06
C ILE A 64 6.50 3.29 -15.39
N HIS A 65 6.45 3.91 -16.57
CA HIS A 65 7.48 4.84 -17.02
C HIS A 65 7.58 6.07 -16.10
N ASP A 66 6.46 6.75 -15.88
CA ASP A 66 6.45 8.07 -15.25
C ASP A 66 6.57 8.02 -13.72
N ILE A 67 6.12 6.94 -13.08
CA ILE A 67 6.06 6.84 -11.62
C ILE A 67 6.97 5.75 -11.08
N ILE A 68 6.81 4.51 -11.54
CA ILE A 68 7.55 3.36 -10.98
C ILE A 68 9.05 3.46 -11.31
N ASN A 69 9.38 3.78 -12.55
CA ASN A 69 10.76 3.85 -13.05
C ASN A 69 11.37 5.26 -12.97
N SER A 70 10.65 6.23 -12.41
CA SER A 70 11.11 7.63 -12.29
C SER A 70 12.31 7.84 -11.35
N GLY A 71 12.67 6.84 -10.54
CA GLY A 71 13.65 6.96 -9.46
C GLY A 71 13.13 7.70 -8.22
N LYS A 72 11.97 8.37 -8.29
CA LYS A 72 11.35 9.08 -7.14
C LYS A 72 10.58 8.14 -6.22
N THR A 73 10.09 7.01 -6.75
CA THR A 73 9.39 5.99 -5.96
C THR A 73 10.40 5.13 -5.21
N ALA A 74 10.23 4.97 -3.89
CA ALA A 74 11.10 4.12 -3.09
C ALA A 74 11.24 2.70 -3.69
N PRO A 75 12.45 2.11 -3.78
CA PRO A 75 12.68 0.85 -4.50
C PRO A 75 11.79 -0.32 -4.04
N SER A 76 11.51 -0.41 -2.74
CA SER A 76 10.63 -1.43 -2.17
C SER A 76 9.15 -1.24 -2.57
N THR A 77 8.71 0.01 -2.73
CA THR A 77 7.37 0.34 -3.24
C THR A 77 7.28 0.06 -4.74
N ALA A 78 8.27 0.48 -5.52
CA ALA A 78 8.33 0.21 -6.96
C ALA A 78 8.26 -1.31 -7.25
N LYS A 79 9.05 -2.12 -6.54
CA LYS A 79 9.02 -3.58 -6.65
C LYS A 79 7.64 -4.18 -6.31
N ARG A 80 6.95 -3.65 -5.29
CA ARG A 80 5.58 -4.08 -4.94
C ARG A 80 4.59 -3.72 -6.04
N TYR A 81 4.64 -2.49 -6.56
CA TYR A 81 3.75 -2.05 -7.64
C TYR A 81 3.95 -2.90 -8.89
N GLN A 82 5.18 -3.19 -9.28
CA GLN A 82 5.49 -4.11 -10.38
C GLN A 82 4.89 -5.51 -10.15
N ALA A 83 4.99 -6.04 -8.93
CA ALA A 83 4.39 -7.34 -8.60
C ALA A 83 2.86 -7.32 -8.68
N TRP A 84 2.21 -6.25 -8.21
CA TRP A 84 0.76 -6.08 -8.24
C TRP A 84 0.19 -5.76 -9.62
N LEU A 85 1.00 -5.17 -10.51
CA LEU A 85 0.62 -4.92 -11.90
C LEU A 85 0.40 -6.22 -12.69
N LYS A 86 1.19 -7.27 -12.41
CA LYS A 86 1.10 -8.55 -13.14
C LYS A 86 -0.33 -9.14 -13.15
N PRO A 87 -1.00 -9.37 -12.01
CA PRO A 87 -2.36 -9.90 -12.01
C PRO A 87 -3.39 -8.91 -12.58
N LEU A 88 -3.18 -7.60 -12.42
CA LEU A 88 -4.04 -6.59 -13.06
C LEU A 88 -3.94 -6.65 -14.58
N GLN A 89 -2.73 -6.76 -15.13
CA GLN A 89 -2.49 -6.93 -16.57
C GLN A 89 -3.03 -8.27 -17.08
N GLN A 90 -2.93 -9.34 -16.28
CA GLN A 90 -3.51 -10.63 -16.64
C GLN A 90 -5.04 -10.56 -16.78
N PHE A 91 -5.71 -9.80 -15.91
CA PHE A 91 -7.17 -9.72 -15.89
C PHE A 91 -7.75 -8.63 -16.82
N PHE A 92 -7.16 -7.43 -16.82
CA PHE A 92 -7.65 -6.28 -17.59
C PHE A 92 -6.91 -6.07 -18.91
N GLY A 93 -5.77 -6.74 -19.11
CA GLY A 93 -4.90 -6.57 -20.28
C GLY A 93 -5.06 -7.66 -21.34
N ASN A 94 -5.94 -8.65 -21.16
CA ASN A 94 -6.16 -9.74 -22.11
C ASN A 94 -7.64 -10.19 -22.22
N PRO A 95 -8.40 -9.75 -23.24
CA PRO A 95 -8.02 -8.71 -24.21
C PRO A 95 -7.84 -7.35 -23.51
N ASP A 96 -7.01 -6.48 -24.09
CA ASP A 96 -6.68 -5.19 -23.49
C ASP A 96 -7.91 -4.28 -23.37
N ALA A 97 -8.40 -4.11 -22.15
CA ALA A 97 -9.68 -3.48 -21.89
C ALA A 97 -9.60 -1.96 -22.10
N PRO A 98 -10.48 -1.36 -22.93
CA PRO A 98 -10.64 0.08 -22.99
C PRO A 98 -11.10 0.62 -21.62
N LEU A 99 -10.50 1.72 -21.14
CA LEU A 99 -10.81 2.26 -19.82
C LEU A 99 -12.31 2.56 -19.67
N ASN A 100 -12.95 3.10 -20.71
CA ASN A 100 -14.40 3.41 -20.72
C ASN A 100 -15.32 2.17 -20.68
N LYS A 101 -14.76 0.95 -20.72
CA LYS A 101 -15.47 -0.33 -20.61
C LYS A 101 -15.18 -1.07 -19.31
N ILE A 102 -14.36 -0.51 -18.42
CA ILE A 102 -14.10 -1.11 -17.10
C ILE A 102 -15.16 -0.61 -16.11
N HIS A 103 -16.02 -1.52 -15.66
CA HIS A 103 -17.12 -1.23 -14.74
C HIS A 103 -16.88 -1.79 -13.33
N PRO A 104 -17.61 -1.31 -12.30
CA PRO A 104 -17.51 -1.84 -10.94
C PRO A 104 -17.74 -3.35 -10.80
N SER A 105 -18.55 -3.94 -11.70
CA SER A 105 -18.74 -5.39 -11.80
C SER A 105 -17.43 -6.12 -12.10
N HIS A 106 -16.57 -5.58 -12.97
CA HIS A 106 -15.27 -6.17 -13.30
C HIS A 106 -14.29 -6.10 -12.13
N ILE A 107 -14.36 -5.06 -11.29
CA ILE A 107 -13.57 -4.99 -10.05
C ILE A 107 -14.02 -6.08 -9.06
N SER A 108 -15.33 -6.32 -8.96
CA SER A 108 -15.86 -7.39 -8.12
C SER A 108 -15.45 -8.78 -8.62
N GLN A 109 -15.49 -8.99 -9.95
CA GLN A 109 -14.99 -10.21 -10.59
C GLN A 109 -13.49 -10.40 -10.35
N TYR A 110 -12.68 -9.34 -10.44
CA TYR A 110 -11.25 -9.39 -10.11
C TYR A 110 -11.01 -9.82 -8.66
N LEU A 111 -11.71 -9.21 -7.71
CA LEU A 111 -11.58 -9.55 -6.29
C LEU A 111 -11.99 -11.01 -6.03
N GLN A 112 -13.03 -11.50 -6.70
CA GLN A 112 -13.46 -12.89 -6.63
C GLN A 112 -12.43 -13.85 -7.25
N TRP A 113 -11.85 -13.49 -8.39
CA TRP A 113 -10.77 -14.25 -9.03
C TRP A 113 -9.53 -14.33 -8.13
N ARG A 114 -9.25 -13.28 -7.35
CA ARG A 114 -8.12 -13.21 -6.40
C ARG A 114 -8.48 -13.61 -4.95
N LYS A 115 -9.61 -14.28 -4.72
CA LYS A 115 -10.13 -14.58 -3.37
C LYS A 115 -9.17 -15.32 -2.45
N ASP A 116 -8.27 -16.14 -3.01
CA ASP A 116 -7.31 -16.94 -2.22
C ASP A 116 -6.18 -16.09 -1.64
N THR A 117 -6.02 -14.85 -2.11
CA THR A 117 -5.01 -13.89 -1.61
C THR A 117 -5.64 -12.52 -1.30
N PRO A 118 -6.59 -12.45 -0.35
CA PRO A 118 -7.49 -11.32 -0.19
C PRO A 118 -6.76 -10.01 0.16
N THR A 119 -5.69 -10.10 0.97
CA THR A 119 -4.84 -8.95 1.30
C THR A 119 -4.14 -8.39 0.06
N THR A 120 -3.60 -9.26 -0.80
CA THR A 120 -2.90 -8.85 -2.02
C THR A 120 -3.91 -8.30 -3.03
N ALA A 121 -5.05 -8.95 -3.21
CA ALA A 121 -6.15 -8.48 -4.06
C ALA A 121 -6.59 -7.06 -3.71
N ASN A 122 -6.79 -6.77 -2.43
CA ASN A 122 -7.14 -5.42 -1.96
C ASN A 122 -6.05 -4.39 -2.27
N ASN A 123 -4.78 -4.77 -2.17
CA ASN A 123 -3.65 -3.90 -2.51
C ASN A 123 -3.55 -3.66 -4.02
N GLU A 124 -3.74 -4.69 -4.84
CA GLU A 124 -3.79 -4.62 -6.31
C GLU A 124 -4.89 -3.64 -6.75
N ILE A 125 -6.12 -3.75 -6.21
CA ILE A 125 -7.20 -2.79 -6.50
C ILE A 125 -6.89 -1.38 -5.99
N SER A 126 -6.12 -1.26 -4.91
CA SER A 126 -5.66 0.06 -4.45
C SER A 126 -4.67 0.68 -5.43
N LEU A 127 -3.75 -0.11 -6.01
CA LEU A 127 -2.88 0.34 -7.10
C LEU A 127 -3.69 0.69 -8.37
N PHE A 128 -4.66 -0.14 -8.74
CA PHE A 128 -5.58 0.14 -9.85
C PHE A 128 -6.25 1.52 -9.66
N THR A 129 -6.73 1.83 -8.46
CA THR A 129 -7.36 3.12 -8.15
C THR A 129 -6.38 4.29 -8.31
N ILE A 130 -5.13 4.11 -7.86
CA ILE A 130 -4.07 5.12 -8.01
C ILE A 130 -3.77 5.35 -9.50
N MET A 131 -3.58 4.28 -10.27
CA MET A 131 -3.35 4.37 -11.72
C MET A 131 -4.53 5.02 -12.44
N TRP A 132 -5.76 4.69 -12.06
CA TRP A 132 -6.95 5.28 -12.66
C TRP A 132 -6.98 6.80 -12.46
N ASN A 133 -6.72 7.27 -11.23
CA ASN A 133 -6.66 8.71 -10.95
C ASN A 133 -5.50 9.39 -11.68
N TYR A 134 -4.35 8.73 -11.81
CA TYR A 134 -3.27 9.20 -12.67
C TYR A 134 -3.71 9.35 -14.14
N GLY A 135 -4.44 8.35 -14.66
CA GLY A 135 -5.05 8.43 -15.99
C GLY A 135 -6.03 9.60 -16.13
N ARG A 136 -6.75 9.96 -15.06
CA ARG A 136 -7.62 11.14 -15.04
C ARG A 136 -6.82 12.44 -15.13
N GLU A 137 -5.71 12.56 -14.41
CA GLU A 137 -4.81 13.72 -14.48
C GLU A 137 -4.23 13.91 -15.89
N LEU A 138 -3.97 12.82 -16.60
CA LEU A 138 -3.53 12.84 -18.01
C LEU A 138 -4.65 13.05 -19.04
N GLY A 139 -5.91 13.11 -18.61
CA GLY A 139 -7.06 13.24 -19.51
C GLY A 139 -7.45 11.95 -20.25
N TYR A 140 -6.95 10.78 -19.85
CA TYR A 140 -7.30 9.49 -20.46
C TYR A 140 -8.73 9.04 -20.13
N THR A 141 -9.28 9.54 -19.03
CA THR A 141 -10.68 9.33 -18.64
C THR A 141 -11.13 10.47 -17.73
N ASN A 142 -12.40 10.85 -17.80
CA ASN A 142 -13.04 11.77 -16.85
C ASN A 142 -13.84 11.04 -15.76
N GLN A 143 -13.99 9.72 -15.89
CA GLN A 143 -14.81 8.92 -14.99
C GLN A 143 -14.11 8.70 -13.65
N ALA A 144 -14.90 8.61 -12.58
CA ALA A 144 -14.41 8.12 -11.29
C ALA A 144 -13.88 6.69 -11.42
N SER A 145 -12.98 6.28 -10.52
CA SER A 145 -12.44 4.91 -10.55
C SER A 145 -13.58 3.89 -10.40
N PRO A 146 -13.66 2.86 -11.25
CA PRO A 146 -14.69 1.82 -11.13
C PRO A 146 -14.53 0.99 -9.84
N ALA A 147 -13.40 1.11 -9.13
CA ALA A 147 -13.22 0.51 -7.81
C ALA A 147 -13.90 1.31 -6.69
N GLN A 148 -14.34 2.54 -6.93
CA GLN A 148 -15.05 3.35 -5.95
C GLN A 148 -16.41 2.71 -5.62
N GLY A 149 -16.70 2.54 -4.34
CA GLY A 149 -17.94 1.90 -3.86
C GLY A 149 -17.95 0.38 -3.92
N VAL A 150 -16.91 -0.27 -4.48
CA VAL A 150 -16.81 -1.73 -4.50
C VAL A 150 -16.27 -2.23 -3.16
N LYS A 151 -17.00 -3.16 -2.53
CA LYS A 151 -16.62 -3.76 -1.25
C LYS A 151 -15.37 -4.64 -1.44
N LYS A 152 -14.27 -4.22 -0.81
CA LYS A 152 -13.02 -4.98 -0.70
C LYS A 152 -13.16 -6.16 0.27
N HIS A 153 -12.25 -7.13 0.21
CA HIS A 153 -12.21 -8.23 1.16
C HIS A 153 -12.04 -7.73 2.59
N THR A 154 -12.83 -8.23 3.53
CA THR A 154 -12.66 -7.95 4.95
C THR A 154 -11.46 -8.72 5.48
N LEU A 155 -10.44 -8.01 5.97
CA LEU A 155 -9.22 -8.60 6.48
C LEU A 155 -9.20 -8.52 8.01
N LYS A 156 -8.93 -9.64 8.68
CA LYS A 156 -8.63 -9.61 10.11
C LYS A 156 -7.29 -8.92 10.31
N GLY A 157 -7.33 -7.72 10.89
CA GLY A 157 -6.14 -6.97 11.25
C GLY A 157 -5.40 -7.61 12.42
N ARG A 158 -4.36 -6.92 12.89
CA ARG A 158 -3.57 -7.32 14.08
C ARG A 158 -3.71 -6.30 15.20
N LYS A 159 -4.87 -5.65 15.26
CA LYS A 159 -5.15 -4.60 16.25
C LYS A 159 -5.35 -5.16 17.65
N ASP A 160 -5.63 -6.46 17.76
CA ASP A 160 -5.91 -7.14 19.03
C ASP A 160 -4.72 -8.00 19.50
N VAL A 161 -3.59 -7.97 18.79
CA VAL A 161 -2.39 -8.74 19.17
C VAL A 161 -1.55 -7.89 20.11
N TYR A 162 -1.63 -8.21 21.41
CA TYR A 162 -0.69 -7.75 22.43
C TYR A 162 0.23 -8.91 22.83
N ILE A 163 1.50 -8.60 23.09
CA ILE A 163 2.48 -9.59 23.54
C ILE A 163 2.56 -9.51 25.06
N GLU A 164 1.97 -10.49 25.72
CA GLU A 164 2.02 -10.60 27.18
C GLU A 164 3.43 -10.83 27.69
N ASP A 165 3.71 -10.36 28.91
CA ASP A 165 5.05 -10.44 29.51
C ASP A 165 5.55 -11.88 29.64
N HIS A 166 4.67 -12.81 29.96
CA HIS A 166 5.04 -14.23 30.07
C HIS A 166 5.43 -14.81 28.70
N ILE A 167 4.74 -14.43 27.61
CA ILE A 167 5.11 -14.84 26.24
C ILE A 167 6.42 -14.19 25.81
N TYR A 168 6.61 -12.90 26.11
CA TYR A 168 7.88 -12.20 25.87
C TYR A 168 9.04 -12.93 26.55
N LYS A 169 8.94 -13.15 27.87
CA LYS A 169 9.96 -13.82 28.69
C LYS A 169 10.22 -15.25 28.21
N PHE A 170 9.18 -15.97 27.81
CA PHE A 170 9.30 -17.33 27.29
C PHE A 170 10.10 -17.39 25.98
N VAL A 171 9.78 -16.54 25.01
CA VAL A 171 10.55 -16.49 23.75
C VAL A 171 11.97 -15.98 24.02
N TYR A 172 12.10 -15.00 24.91
CA TYR A 172 13.39 -14.43 25.31
C TYR A 172 14.34 -15.49 25.89
N SER A 173 13.87 -16.38 26.77
CA SER A 173 14.70 -17.42 27.39
C SER A 173 15.21 -18.48 26.40
N HIS A 174 14.55 -18.64 25.25
CA HIS A 174 14.95 -19.56 24.18
C HIS A 174 15.65 -18.88 23.00
N ALA A 175 15.71 -17.55 23.00
CA ALA A 175 16.35 -16.78 21.96
C ALA A 175 17.86 -16.76 22.14
N ASP A 176 18.59 -16.83 21.03
CA ASP A 176 20.02 -16.56 21.05
C ASP A 176 20.29 -15.09 21.44
N GLU A 177 21.51 -14.81 21.85
CA GLU A 177 21.92 -13.51 22.36
C GLU A 177 21.63 -12.35 21.40
N THR A 178 21.82 -12.54 20.10
CA THR A 178 21.54 -11.48 19.12
C THR A 178 20.05 -11.17 19.04
N ILE A 179 19.21 -12.20 19.09
CA ILE A 179 17.76 -12.02 19.08
C ILE A 179 17.26 -11.40 20.39
N ARG A 180 17.83 -11.77 21.54
CA ARG A 180 17.52 -11.14 22.84
C ARG A 180 17.81 -9.64 22.82
N ASP A 181 19.02 -9.25 22.43
CA ASP A 181 19.40 -7.84 22.35
C ASP A 181 18.51 -7.07 21.36
N LEU A 182 18.11 -7.69 20.24
CA LEU A 182 17.17 -7.09 19.30
C LEU A 182 15.75 -6.97 19.87
N MET A 183 15.28 -7.94 20.67
CA MET A 183 13.99 -7.88 21.35
C MET A 183 13.96 -6.72 22.34
N ASP A 184 14.97 -6.62 23.20
CA ASP A 184 15.09 -5.55 24.19
C ASP A 184 15.20 -4.20 23.49
N LEU A 185 16.05 -4.07 22.47
CA LEU A 185 16.18 -2.82 21.72
C LEU A 185 14.87 -2.42 21.03
N ALA A 186 14.13 -3.38 20.47
CA ALA A 186 12.82 -3.13 19.87
C ALA A 186 11.79 -2.66 20.90
N TYR A 187 11.79 -3.25 22.10
CA TYR A 187 10.88 -2.91 23.17
C TYR A 187 11.22 -1.55 23.79
N ILE A 188 12.48 -1.33 24.19
CA ILE A 188 12.96 -0.09 24.83
C ILE A 188 12.75 1.11 23.90
N THR A 189 13.14 0.99 22.63
CA THR A 189 13.07 2.14 21.71
C THR A 189 11.72 2.23 20.99
N GLY A 190 10.94 1.16 20.97
CA GLY A 190 9.70 1.06 20.18
C GLY A 190 9.92 1.13 18.67
N GLN A 191 11.14 0.95 18.14
CA GLN A 191 11.43 1.20 16.72
C GLN A 191 11.13 0.02 15.79
N ARG A 192 11.04 0.29 14.47
CA ARG A 192 10.70 -0.75 13.48
C ARG A 192 11.90 -1.68 13.25
N PRO A 193 11.68 -2.96 12.93
CA PRO A 193 12.78 -3.92 12.79
C PRO A 193 13.82 -3.54 11.74
N ILE A 194 13.41 -2.84 10.66
CA ILE A 194 14.34 -2.34 9.63
C ILE A 194 15.21 -1.18 10.12
N ASP A 195 14.72 -0.39 11.06
CA ASP A 195 15.46 0.73 11.63
C ASP A 195 16.47 0.21 12.67
N LEU A 196 16.11 -0.83 13.45
CA LEU A 196 16.98 -1.48 14.44
C LEU A 196 18.24 -2.09 13.82
N VAL A 197 18.08 -2.93 12.79
CA VAL A 197 19.21 -3.61 12.14
C VAL A 197 20.11 -2.67 11.34
N LYS A 198 19.69 -1.42 11.13
CA LYS A 198 20.48 -0.38 10.46
C LYS A 198 21.16 0.58 11.45
N ILE A 199 21.08 0.34 12.75
CA ILE A 199 21.83 1.15 13.71
C ILE A 199 23.33 0.90 13.51
N HIS A 200 24.05 2.00 13.28
CA HIS A 200 25.49 2.05 13.05
C HIS A 200 26.14 2.88 14.16
N SER A 201 27.40 2.60 14.47
CA SER A 201 28.21 3.37 15.45
C SER A 201 28.11 4.88 15.25
N HIS A 202 28.15 5.36 14.00
CA HIS A 202 27.98 6.78 13.63
C HIS A 202 26.65 7.43 14.04
N HIS A 203 25.63 6.62 14.38
CA HIS A 203 24.38 7.14 14.93
C HIS A 203 24.48 7.44 16.44
N ILE A 204 25.63 7.18 17.05
CA ILE A 204 25.86 7.29 18.48
C ILE A 204 26.93 8.35 18.70
N HIS A 205 26.55 9.42 19.40
CA HIS A 205 27.47 10.46 19.83
C HIS A 205 26.89 11.15 21.07
N ASP A 206 27.77 11.67 21.93
CA ASP A 206 27.39 12.43 23.14
C ASP A 206 26.43 11.67 24.08
N GLY A 207 26.58 10.34 24.17
CA GLY A 207 25.70 9.49 25.00
C GLY A 207 24.26 9.37 24.47
N ILE A 208 24.02 9.70 23.20
CA ILE A 208 22.70 9.68 22.57
C ILE A 208 22.72 8.78 21.33
N LEU A 209 21.70 7.94 21.21
CA LEU A 209 21.41 7.17 20.00
C LEU A 209 20.42 7.95 19.12
N HIS A 210 20.84 8.26 17.90
CA HIS A 210 20.06 8.98 16.89
C HIS A 210 19.46 8.00 15.88
N ILE A 211 18.13 7.97 15.73
CA ILE A 211 17.44 7.11 14.77
C ILE A 211 16.63 7.96 13.79
N THR A 212 16.87 7.80 12.49
CA THR A 212 15.99 8.31 11.44
C THR A 212 15.19 7.16 10.84
N GLN A 213 13.88 7.17 11.05
CA GLN A 213 12.99 6.11 10.57
C GLN A 213 12.92 6.09 9.04
N GLN A 214 13.22 4.96 8.42
CA GLN A 214 13.26 4.86 6.95
C GLN A 214 11.90 5.07 6.28
N LYS A 215 10.81 4.67 6.94
CA LYS A 215 9.47 4.74 6.34
C LYS A 215 8.92 6.18 6.32
N THR A 216 9.21 6.96 7.34
CA THR A 216 8.52 8.24 7.62
C THR A 216 9.47 9.42 7.69
N GLY A 217 10.79 9.21 7.79
CA GLY A 217 11.78 10.27 7.99
C GLY A 217 11.81 10.85 9.41
N ALA A 218 11.00 10.32 10.35
CA ALA A 218 10.96 10.81 11.72
C ALA A 218 12.32 10.63 12.41
N LYS A 219 12.82 11.70 13.02
CA LYS A 219 14.10 11.73 13.74
C LYS A 219 13.84 11.58 15.25
N LEU A 220 14.47 10.59 15.85
CA LEU A 220 14.32 10.25 17.26
C LEU A 220 15.69 10.20 17.93
N ARG A 221 15.73 10.54 19.21
CA ARG A 221 16.93 10.61 20.03
C ARG A 221 16.66 9.91 21.35
N PHE A 222 17.54 9.00 21.74
CA PHE A 222 17.42 8.23 22.97
C PHE A 222 18.70 8.40 23.79
N HIS A 223 18.57 8.80 25.05
CA HIS A 223 19.69 8.76 25.98
C HIS A 223 20.12 7.31 26.23
N ILE A 224 21.41 7.04 26.08
CA ILE A 224 21.99 5.71 26.26
C ILE A 224 22.19 5.48 27.75
N THR A 225 21.20 4.85 28.38
CA THR A 225 21.13 4.58 29.82
C THR A 225 20.49 3.21 30.07
N GLY A 226 20.71 2.62 31.25
CA GLY A 226 20.16 1.32 31.64
C GLY A 226 20.43 0.22 30.60
N ASP A 227 19.43 -0.62 30.35
CA ASP A 227 19.50 -1.74 29.40
C ASP A 227 19.92 -1.30 27.98
N LEU A 228 19.60 -0.07 27.55
CA LEU A 228 20.07 0.45 26.27
C LEU A 228 21.59 0.62 26.27
N ALA A 229 22.18 1.12 27.37
CA ALA A 229 23.62 1.25 27.49
C ALA A 229 24.31 -0.12 27.43
N ASP A 230 23.75 -1.14 28.08
CA ASP A 230 24.31 -2.49 28.07
C ASP A 230 24.35 -3.08 26.66
N ILE A 231 23.26 -2.94 25.90
CA ILE A 231 23.20 -3.40 24.50
C ILE A 231 24.21 -2.64 23.63
N ILE A 232 24.27 -1.31 23.76
CA ILE A 232 25.19 -0.48 22.97
C ILE A 232 26.65 -0.83 23.29
N ASN A 233 27.04 -0.89 24.57
CA ASN A 233 28.40 -1.17 25.00
C ASN A 233 28.87 -2.55 24.51
N LYS A 234 27.98 -3.53 24.55
CA LYS A 234 28.24 -4.90 24.08
C LYS A 234 28.38 -5.00 22.56
N ARG A 235 27.59 -4.26 21.79
CA ARG A 235 27.46 -4.43 20.33
C ARG A 235 28.22 -3.41 19.50
N ASN A 236 28.60 -2.27 20.07
CA ASN A 236 29.25 -1.19 19.34
C ASN A 236 30.74 -1.47 19.10
N THR A 237 31.03 -2.08 17.95
CA THR A 237 32.41 -2.38 17.50
C THR A 237 32.91 -1.39 16.45
N GLY A 238 32.37 -0.17 16.41
CA GLY A 238 32.71 0.83 15.38
C GLY A 238 32.00 0.65 14.03
N SER A 239 31.09 -0.33 13.89
CA SER A 239 30.32 -0.62 12.67
C SER A 239 28.80 -0.66 12.97
N TYR A 240 28.02 -1.35 12.14
CA TYR A 240 26.64 -1.75 12.45
C TYR A 240 26.59 -2.52 13.78
N LEU A 241 25.55 -2.32 14.59
CA LEU A 241 25.45 -3.00 15.88
C LEU A 241 25.15 -4.51 15.74
N PHE A 242 24.49 -4.90 14.65
CA PHE A 242 24.06 -6.27 14.43
C PHE A 242 24.62 -6.80 13.13
N HIS A 243 25.30 -7.94 13.21
CA HIS A 243 25.90 -8.64 12.07
C HIS A 243 25.27 -10.03 11.89
N ASN A 244 25.43 -10.60 10.70
CA ASN A 244 25.14 -12.01 10.44
C ASN A 244 26.37 -12.88 10.81
N SER A 245 26.24 -14.21 10.65
CA SER A 245 27.32 -15.16 10.95
C SER A 245 28.57 -15.01 10.08
N GLN A 246 28.50 -14.24 9.00
CA GLN A 246 29.63 -13.94 8.10
C GLN A 246 30.24 -12.55 8.37
N GLY A 247 29.81 -11.86 9.44
CA GLY A 247 30.29 -10.52 9.79
C GLY A 247 29.69 -9.38 8.96
N ALA A 248 28.79 -9.65 8.02
CA ALA A 248 28.11 -8.62 7.26
C ALA A 248 26.92 -8.03 8.05
N PRO A 249 26.47 -6.79 7.77
CA PRO A 249 25.36 -6.18 8.49
C PRO A 249 24.08 -7.03 8.43
N LEU A 250 23.43 -7.21 9.58
CA LEU A 250 22.20 -7.98 9.66
C LEU A 250 21.11 -7.28 8.84
N THR A 251 20.45 -8.02 7.96
CA THR A 251 19.34 -7.46 7.18
C THR A 251 17.99 -7.70 7.86
N ARG A 252 16.99 -6.86 7.58
CA ARG A 252 15.61 -7.10 8.06
C ARG A 252 15.06 -8.45 7.60
N LYS A 253 15.44 -8.89 6.40
CA LYS A 253 15.04 -10.20 5.86
C LYS A 253 15.62 -11.31 6.73
N ALA A 254 16.93 -11.27 7.00
CA ALA A 254 17.60 -12.25 7.86
C ALA A 254 17.01 -12.27 9.28
N LEU A 255 16.74 -11.11 9.88
CA LEU A 255 16.04 -11.03 11.17
C LEU A 255 14.66 -11.71 11.12
N THR A 256 13.88 -11.45 10.08
CA THR A 256 12.55 -12.06 9.94
C THR A 256 12.64 -13.58 9.79
N GLU A 257 13.58 -14.08 9.01
CA GLU A 257 13.80 -15.52 8.81
C GLU A 257 14.26 -16.20 10.10
N ARG A 258 15.21 -15.59 10.83
CA ARG A 258 15.65 -16.07 12.15
C ARG A 258 14.48 -16.12 13.14
N TRP A 259 13.67 -15.07 13.19
CA TRP A 259 12.49 -15.03 14.05
C TRP A 259 11.45 -16.10 13.69
N VAL A 260 11.18 -16.31 12.40
CA VAL A 260 10.26 -17.36 11.94
C VAL A 260 10.79 -18.74 12.34
N ARG A 261 12.08 -19.02 12.13
CA ARG A 261 12.69 -20.30 12.54
C ARG A 261 12.61 -20.52 14.04
N LEU A 262 12.96 -19.52 14.85
CA LEU A 262 12.85 -19.60 16.31
C LEU A 262 11.42 -19.98 16.72
N ARG A 263 10.41 -19.29 16.18
CA ARG A 263 9.01 -19.58 16.50
C ARG A 263 8.57 -20.95 16.04
N HIS A 264 8.91 -21.38 14.82
CA HIS A 264 8.56 -22.73 14.35
C HIS A 264 9.16 -23.82 15.26
N ASN A 265 10.41 -23.65 15.68
CA ASN A 265 11.05 -24.58 16.61
C ASN A 265 10.36 -24.58 17.98
N LEU A 266 9.96 -23.42 18.49
CA LEU A 266 9.23 -23.31 19.76
C LEU A 266 7.83 -23.92 19.67
N ILE A 267 7.09 -23.68 18.58
CA ILE A 267 5.76 -24.27 18.35
C ILE A 267 5.86 -25.79 18.29
N ALA A 268 6.89 -26.33 17.62
CA ALA A 268 7.11 -27.77 17.54
C ALA A 268 7.44 -28.41 18.90
N ARG A 269 8.14 -27.67 19.78
CA ARG A 269 8.54 -28.15 21.11
C ARG A 269 7.47 -27.93 22.19
N TYR A 270 6.66 -26.90 22.05
CA TYR A 270 5.66 -26.43 23.02
C TYR A 270 4.32 -26.16 22.31
N PRO A 271 3.62 -27.21 21.84
CA PRO A 271 2.38 -27.07 21.06
C PRO A 271 1.26 -26.39 21.84
N GLU A 272 1.26 -26.45 23.17
CA GLU A 272 0.33 -25.73 24.05
C GLU A 272 0.45 -24.20 23.91
N MET A 273 1.62 -23.69 23.51
CA MET A 273 1.88 -22.27 23.27
C MET A 273 1.70 -21.87 21.81
N ALA A 274 1.30 -22.79 20.92
CA ALA A 274 1.32 -22.58 19.48
C ALA A 274 0.55 -21.33 19.05
N LYS A 275 -0.66 -21.13 19.59
CA LYS A 275 -1.52 -19.98 19.28
C LYS A 275 -0.83 -18.63 19.55
N ASP A 276 -0.20 -18.50 20.71
CA ASP A 276 0.47 -17.25 21.10
C ASP A 276 1.74 -17.03 20.27
N LEU A 277 2.53 -18.08 20.04
CA LEU A 277 3.76 -18.04 19.25
C LEU A 277 3.49 -17.77 17.76
N GLU A 278 2.48 -18.38 17.17
CA GLU A 278 2.05 -18.11 15.78
C GLU A 278 1.67 -16.64 15.61
N SER A 279 0.97 -16.10 16.60
CA SER A 279 0.57 -14.70 16.62
C SER A 279 1.76 -13.76 16.82
N PHE A 280 2.81 -14.13 17.55
CA PHE A 280 3.90 -13.21 17.91
C PHE A 280 4.86 -12.94 16.75
N GLN A 281 4.69 -11.82 16.03
CA GLN A 281 5.67 -11.34 15.05
C GLN A 281 6.65 -10.37 15.72
N PHE A 282 7.91 -10.37 15.30
CA PHE A 282 8.93 -9.48 15.87
C PHE A 282 8.52 -7.99 15.83
N ARG A 283 7.78 -7.57 14.80
CA ARG A 283 7.26 -6.19 14.69
C ARG A 283 6.22 -5.82 15.74
N ASP A 284 5.62 -6.79 16.43
CA ASP A 284 4.59 -6.53 17.44
C ASP A 284 5.21 -6.03 18.75
N LEU A 285 6.53 -6.18 18.94
CA LEU A 285 7.26 -5.54 20.05
C LEU A 285 7.10 -4.02 20.05
N ARG A 286 6.94 -3.41 18.86
CA ARG A 286 6.63 -1.99 18.74
C ARG A 286 5.24 -1.65 19.30
N ALA A 287 4.24 -2.51 19.08
CA ALA A 287 2.91 -2.32 19.64
C ALA A 287 2.89 -2.57 21.15
N LYS A 288 3.66 -3.57 21.63
CA LYS A 288 3.92 -3.79 23.06
C LYS A 288 4.51 -2.54 23.70
N ALA A 289 5.65 -2.06 23.19
CA ALA A 289 6.29 -0.83 23.67
C ALA A 289 5.32 0.36 23.73
N GLY A 290 4.62 0.63 22.62
CA GLY A 290 3.63 1.71 22.55
C GLY A 290 2.48 1.57 23.55
N THR A 291 2.02 0.35 23.79
CA THR A 291 0.98 0.06 24.78
C THR A 291 1.52 0.27 26.20
N ASP A 292 2.70 -0.23 26.51
CA ASP A 292 3.26 -0.19 27.87
C ASP A 292 3.66 1.23 28.29
N ILE A 293 4.11 2.06 27.34
CA ILE A 293 4.29 3.50 27.55
C ILE A 293 2.95 4.19 27.80
N TYR A 294 1.91 3.85 27.02
CA TYR A 294 0.58 4.43 27.23
C TYR A 294 -0.01 4.05 28.61
N LEU A 295 0.18 2.80 29.03
CA LEU A 295 -0.29 2.31 30.32
C LEU A 295 0.43 2.99 31.48
N SER A 296 1.75 3.17 31.38
CA SER A 296 2.57 3.81 32.43
C SER A 296 2.53 5.34 32.41
N SER A 297 2.21 5.94 31.27
CA SER A 297 2.18 7.40 31.05
C SER A 297 0.91 7.79 30.29
N ASP A 298 1.04 8.26 29.05
CA ASP A 298 -0.06 8.72 28.22
C ASP A 298 0.17 8.47 26.71
N ALA A 299 -0.86 8.78 25.92
CA ALA A 299 -0.85 8.52 24.48
C ALA A 299 0.09 9.46 23.70
N ASP A 300 0.42 10.63 24.23
CA ASP A 300 1.35 11.57 23.61
C ASP A 300 2.80 11.15 23.83
N THR A 301 3.15 10.70 25.04
CA THR A 301 4.46 10.09 25.31
C THR A 301 4.69 8.88 24.39
N ALA A 302 3.70 7.99 24.28
CA ALA A 302 3.76 6.85 23.36
C ALA A 302 3.88 7.30 21.88
N ARG A 303 3.16 8.35 21.48
CA ARG A 303 3.26 8.93 20.12
C ARG A 303 4.67 9.44 19.84
N ALA A 304 5.24 10.20 20.77
CA ALA A 304 6.57 10.78 20.63
C ALA A 304 7.64 9.69 20.48
N GLN A 305 7.64 8.69 21.37
CA GLN A 305 8.61 7.59 21.33
C GLN A 305 8.50 6.73 20.07
N LEU A 306 7.28 6.48 19.60
CA LEU A 306 7.06 5.79 18.33
C LEU A 306 7.40 6.67 17.10
N GLY A 307 7.57 7.98 17.24
CA GLY A 307 7.77 8.89 16.12
C GLY A 307 6.56 8.98 15.20
N HIS A 308 5.36 8.98 15.79
CA HIS A 308 4.11 9.21 15.06
C HIS A 308 3.75 10.70 15.03
N THR A 309 3.21 11.15 13.91
CA THR A 309 2.76 12.55 13.75
C THR A 309 1.51 12.85 14.56
N SER A 310 0.61 11.88 14.74
CA SER A 310 -0.65 12.07 15.47
C SER A 310 -0.96 10.95 16.45
N THR A 311 -1.70 11.28 17.51
CA THR A 311 -2.21 10.31 18.49
C THR A 311 -3.17 9.31 17.87
N ALA A 312 -3.91 9.68 16.82
CA ALA A 312 -4.76 8.77 16.06
C ALA A 312 -3.97 7.60 15.43
N MET A 313 -2.74 7.84 14.96
CA MET A 313 -1.85 6.76 14.51
C MET A 313 -1.41 5.88 15.69
N THR A 314 -1.07 6.49 16.84
CA THR A 314 -0.66 5.77 18.05
C THR A 314 -1.77 4.89 18.61
N LYS A 315 -3.03 5.32 18.55
CA LYS A 315 -4.19 4.47 18.91
C LYS A 315 -4.24 3.16 18.13
N GLN A 316 -3.71 3.12 16.89
CA GLN A 316 -3.59 1.87 16.14
C GLN A 316 -2.49 0.93 16.65
N TYR A 317 -1.66 1.35 17.60
CA TYR A 317 -0.61 0.57 18.25
C TYR A 317 -0.90 0.24 19.71
N ILE A 318 -1.80 0.98 20.37
CA ILE A 318 -2.31 0.65 21.70
C ILE A 318 -3.17 -0.61 21.59
N ARG A 319 -2.92 -1.60 22.46
CA ARG A 319 -3.60 -2.91 22.48
C ARG A 319 -4.34 -3.21 23.77
N LYS A 320 -4.05 -2.45 24.83
CA LYS A 320 -4.68 -2.55 26.14
C LYS A 320 -5.02 -1.15 26.63
N ASP A 321 -6.20 -1.05 27.23
CA ASP A 321 -6.62 0.16 27.94
C ASP A 321 -6.19 0.11 29.40
N LYS A 322 -6.18 1.28 30.05
CA LYS A 322 -5.89 1.39 31.48
C LYS A 322 -6.96 0.67 32.29
N VAL A 323 -6.56 0.11 33.44
CA VAL A 323 -7.49 -0.45 34.41
C VAL A 323 -8.43 0.65 34.89
N LEU A 324 -9.73 0.39 34.87
CA LEU A 324 -10.76 1.32 35.33
C LEU A 324 -11.17 0.95 36.75
N GLU A 325 -11.19 1.94 37.64
CA GLU A 325 -11.76 1.77 38.98
C GLU A 325 -13.28 1.78 38.91
N PRO A 326 -13.98 0.79 39.50
CA PRO A 326 -15.43 0.79 39.60
C PRO A 326 -15.93 2.05 40.35
N LEU A 327 -17.08 2.57 39.93
CA LEU A 327 -17.73 3.68 40.63
C LEU A 327 -18.05 3.27 42.07
N LYS A 328 -17.58 4.05 43.05
CA LYS A 328 -17.99 3.89 44.45
C LYS A 328 -19.45 4.35 44.59
N ARG A 329 -20.29 3.47 45.14
CA ARG A 329 -21.70 3.78 45.45
C ARG A 329 -21.74 4.92 46.48
N LYS A 330 -22.59 5.92 46.25
CA LYS A 330 -22.82 7.04 47.18
C LYS A 330 -23.46 6.57 48.47
#